data_AF-A0A0V1G7U1-F1
#
_entry.id   AF-A0A0V1G7U1-F1
#
_cell.length_a   1.000
_cell.length_b   1.000
_cell.length_c   1.000
_cell.angle_alpha   90.00
_cell.angle_beta   90.00
_cell.angle_gamma   90.00
#
_symmetry.space_group_name_H-M   'P 1'
#
loop_
_entity.id
_entity.type
_entity.pdbx_description
1 polymer ?
#
loop_
_entity_poly.entity_id
_entity_poly.type
_entity_poly.pdbx_seq_one_letter_code
_entity_poly.pdbx_strand_id
1 'polypeptide(L)' 'MTHERLPLWNVHSVNIRTNNHLEGWHNRLNRKAGKIHNGLYELLQILIAEQGVMDTLIRQ' A
#
# COMPACT_ATOMS: atom_id res chain seq x y z
N MET A 1 27.31 12.92 -16.25
CA MET A 1 26.25 13.46 -15.36
C MET A 1 25.37 12.30 -14.97
N THR A 2 25.56 11.81 -13.75
CA THR A 2 24.82 10.71 -13.15
C THR A 2 23.33 11.05 -13.18
N HIS A 3 22.55 10.28 -13.92
CA HIS A 3 21.10 10.23 -13.73
C HIS A 3 20.85 9.52 -12.41
N GLU A 4 21.05 10.25 -11.32
CA GLU A 4 20.61 9.85 -10.00
C GLU A 4 19.10 9.65 -10.10
N ARG A 5 18.68 8.39 -10.26
CA ARG A 5 17.27 7.99 -10.25
C ARG A 5 16.75 8.41 -8.89
N LEU A 6 16.07 9.56 -8.87
CA LEU A 6 15.34 10.05 -7.72
C LEU A 6 14.54 8.88 -7.15
N PRO A 7 14.60 8.64 -5.82
CA PRO A 7 13.88 7.54 -5.24
C PRO A 7 12.39 7.89 -5.42
N LEU A 8 11.73 7.19 -6.34
CA LEU A 8 10.39 7.48 -6.88
C LEU A 8 9.27 7.45 -5.83
N TRP A 9 9.59 7.20 -4.57
CA TRP A 9 8.64 7.09 -3.47
C TRP A 9 7.97 8.42 -3.12
N ASN A 10 8.57 9.56 -3.47
CA ASN A 10 8.09 10.89 -3.08
C ASN A 10 7.81 11.84 -4.26
N VAL A 11 7.70 11.33 -5.49
CA VAL A 11 7.38 12.15 -6.65
C VAL A 11 5.87 12.37 -6.71
N HIS A 12 5.43 13.58 -6.39
CA HIS A 12 4.03 14.01 -6.51
C HIS A 12 3.78 14.73 -7.84
N SER A 13 2.57 14.64 -8.38
CA SER A 13 2.11 15.36 -9.58
C SER A 13 2.82 15.05 -10.91
N VAL A 14 3.57 13.94 -10.99
CA VAL A 14 4.17 13.48 -12.26
C VAL A 14 3.52 12.15 -12.67
N ASN A 15 3.04 12.06 -13.90
CA ASN A 15 2.39 10.86 -14.44
C ASN A 15 3.42 9.79 -14.82
N ILE A 16 4.16 9.28 -13.83
CA ILE A 16 5.08 8.16 -13.96
C ILE A 16 4.39 6.95 -13.34
N ARG A 17 4.17 5.90 -14.14
CA ARG A 17 3.70 4.61 -13.63
C ARG A 17 4.77 4.02 -12.72
N THR A 18 4.56 4.06 -11.40
CA THR A 18 5.50 3.47 -10.46
C THR A 18 5.15 2.01 -10.23
N ASN A 19 5.75 1.09 -11.00
CA ASN A 19 5.71 -0.35 -10.66
C ASN A 19 6.56 -0.62 -9.39
N ASN A 20 6.20 -0.01 -8.26
CA ASN A 20 6.84 -0.18 -6.98
C ASN A 20 5.91 -0.99 -6.06
N HIS A 21 6.51 -1.63 -5.06
CA HIS A 21 5.78 -2.50 -4.13
C HIS A 21 4.73 -1.73 -3.31
N LEU A 22 4.96 -0.43 -3.06
CA LEU A 22 4.06 0.44 -2.32
C LEU A 22 2.76 0.74 -3.08
N GLU A 23 2.84 1.01 -4.39
CA GLU A 23 1.67 1.18 -5.26
C GLU A 23 0.87 -0.14 -5.32
N GLY A 24 1.57 -1.27 -5.39
CA GLY A 24 0.95 -2.60 -5.30
C GLY A 24 0.26 -2.87 -3.96
N TRP A 25 0.85 -2.40 -2.86
CA TRP A 25 0.27 -2.50 -1.52
C TRP A 25 -0.96 -1.59 -1.37
N HIS A 26 -0.89 -0.33 -1.79
CA HIS A 26 -2.02 0.61 -1.82
C HIS A 26 -3.20 0.07 -2.65
N ASN A 27 -2.94 -0.46 -3.84
CA ASN A 27 -3.99 -1.04 -4.69
C ASN A 27 -4.66 -2.26 -4.04
N ARG A 28 -3.88 -3.11 -3.36
CA ARG A 28 -4.42 -4.25 -2.60
C ARG A 28 -5.33 -3.79 -1.47
N LEU A 29 -4.89 -2.76 -0.75
CA LEU A 29 -5.62 -2.20 0.37
C LEU A 29 -6.89 -1.47 -0.07
N ASN A 30 -6.88 -0.71 -1.17
CA ASN A 30 -8.08 -0.12 -1.78
C ASN A 30 -9.08 -1.18 -2.27
N ARG A 31 -8.59 -2.30 -2.83
CA ARG A 31 -9.47 -3.43 -3.21
C ARG A 31 -10.12 -4.09 -2.00
N LYS A 32 -9.37 -4.27 -0.90
CA LYS A 32 -9.89 -4.88 0.33
C LYS A 32 -10.89 -3.98 1.05
N ALA A 33 -10.66 -2.68 0.97
CA ALA A 33 -11.57 -1.64 1.42
C ALA A 33 -12.90 -1.58 0.66
N GLY A 34 -12.90 -2.00 -0.62
CA GLY A 34 -14.07 -1.87 -1.50
C GLY A 34 -14.41 -0.41 -1.87
N LYS A 35 -13.57 0.56 -1.52
CA LYS A 35 -13.75 1.98 -1.86
C LYS A 35 -12.40 2.60 -2.28
N ILE A 36 -12.49 3.66 -3.09
CA ILE A 36 -11.32 4.40 -3.62
C ILE A 36 -10.75 5.37 -2.57
N HIS A 37 -11.58 5.82 -1.62
CA HIS A 37 -11.19 6.69 -0.51
C HIS A 37 -11.74 6.12 0.80
N ASN A 38 -10.87 5.51 1.60
CA ASN A 38 -11.20 5.08 2.95
C ASN A 38 -10.77 6.12 3.97
N GLY A 39 -11.59 6.29 5.01
CA GLY A 39 -11.16 7.02 6.19
C GLY A 39 -10.02 6.28 6.90
N LEU A 40 -9.15 7.02 7.59
CA LEU A 40 -8.02 6.45 8.34
C LEU A 40 -8.44 5.32 9.31
N TYR A 41 -9.65 5.42 9.87
CA TYR A 41 -10.21 4.42 10.78
C TYR A 41 -10.57 3.10 10.08
N GLU A 42 -11.15 3.16 8.87
CA GLU A 42 -11.45 1.96 8.07
C GLU A 42 -10.15 1.27 7.63
N LEU A 43 -9.12 2.06 7.28
CA LEU A 43 -7.79 1.55 6.95
C LEU A 43 -7.15 0.81 8.13
N LEU A 44 -7.19 1.39 9.32
CA LEU A 44 -6.61 0.79 10.51
C LEU A 44 -7.26 -0.55 10.86
N GLN A 45 -8.59 -0.66 10.73
CA GLN A 45 -9.30 -1.93 10.97
C GLN A 45 -8.90 -3.03 9.99
N ILE A 46 -8.74 -2.69 8.71
CA ILE A 46 -8.31 -3.64 7.67
C ILE A 46 -6.90 -4.18 7.99
N LEU A 47 -5.99 -3.30 8.42
CA LEU A 47 -4.63 -3.68 8.78
C LEU A 47 -4.58 -4.59 10.01
N ILE A 48 -5.36 -4.29 11.05
CA ILE A 48 -5.46 -5.13 12.25
C ILE A 48 -6.01 -6.52 11.90
N ALA A 49 -7.04 -6.59 11.06
CA ALA A 49 -7.61 -7.86 10.61
C ALA A 49 -6.61 -8.69 9.78
N GLU A 50 -5.80 -8.05 8.92
CA GLU A 50 -4.73 -8.74 8.18
C GLU A 50 -3.65 -9.29 9.10
N GLN A 51 -3.22 -8.52 10.09
CA GLN A 51 -2.20 -8.95 11.03
C GLN A 51 -2.66 -10.16 11.85
N GLY A 52 -3.91 -10.14 12.35
CA GLY A 52 -4.48 -11.26 13.11
C GLY A 52 -4.59 -12.55 12.30
N VAL A 53 -4.85 -12.48 10.99
CA VAL A 53 -4.85 -13.65 10.09
C VAL A 53 -3.43 -14.22 9.94
N MET A 54 -2.41 -13.38 9.77
CA MET A 54 -1.02 -13.87 9.71
C MET A 54 -0.58 -14.53 11.01
N ASP A 55 -0.95 -13.98 12.17
CA ASP A 55 -0.62 -14.58 13.46
C ASP A 55 -1.23 -15.98 13.64
N THR A 56 -2.41 -16.22 13.08
CA THR A 56 -3.01 -17.57 13.07
C THR A 56 -2.30 -18.53 12.13
N LEU A 57 -1.86 -18.06 10.96
CA LEU A 57 -1.13 -18.85 9.96
C LEU A 57 0.29 -19.21 10.41
N ILE A 58 0.95 -18.36 11.20
CA ILE A 58 2.30 -18.60 11.72
C ILE A 58 2.29 -19.57 12.91
N ARG A 59 1.17 -19.67 13.63
CA ARG A 59 1.01 -20.53 14.81
C ARG A 59 0.46 -21.93 14.49
N GLN A 60 0.16 -22.23 13.22
CA GLN A 60 -0.15 -23.59 12.73
C GLN A 60 1.11 -24.24 12.17
#